data_AF-A0AA35U2Y9-F1
#
_entry.id   AF-A0AA35U2Y9-F1
#
_cell.length_a   1.000
_cell.length_b   1.000
_cell.length_c   1.000
_cell.angle_alpha   90.00
_cell.angle_beta   90.00
_cell.angle_gamma   90.00
#
_symmetry.space_group_name_H-M   'P 1'
#
loop_
_entity.id
_entity.type
_entity.pdbx_description
1 polymer ?
#
loop_
_entity_poly.entity_id
_entity_poly.type
_entity_poly.pdbx_seq_one_letter_code
_entity_poly.pdbx_strand_id
1 'polypeptide(L)'
;QTARERSPISQVNADGRNWREIDPAADSEPAPLPFAEPTGQQLPAMSSQTPADFFHLMFTDDLLDMIIEETNRYAQARIETLEEEGQLGPRSRFNKWRPLTRSELWGFLAIILNMGIIHLPDIESYWKTSWVCQVP
;
A
#
# COMPACT_ATOMS: atom_id res chain seq x y z
N GLN A 1 41.83 -30.76 -20.39
CA GLN A 1 40.72 -30.10 -19.67
C GLN A 1 39.60 -29.93 -20.68
N THR A 2 38.59 -30.78 -20.60
CA THR A 2 37.55 -30.94 -21.63
C THR A 2 36.47 -29.88 -21.40
N ALA A 3 36.28 -28.99 -22.38
CA ALA A 3 35.24 -27.98 -22.36
C ALA A 3 33.87 -28.66 -22.32
N ARG A 4 33.07 -28.33 -21.30
CA ARG A 4 31.73 -28.87 -21.10
C ARG A 4 30.81 -28.21 -22.12
N GLU A 5 30.60 -28.88 -23.26
CA GLU A 5 29.53 -28.55 -24.20
C GLU A 5 28.20 -28.50 -23.42
N ARG A 6 27.57 -27.33 -23.37
CA ARG A 6 26.22 -27.20 -22.82
C ARG A 6 25.25 -27.62 -23.93
N SER A 7 24.59 -28.76 -23.74
CA SER A 7 23.49 -29.18 -24.59
C SER A 7 22.36 -28.14 -24.56
N PRO A 8 21.61 -27.94 -25.67
CA PRO A 8 20.54 -26.96 -25.71
C PRO A 8 19.35 -27.46 -24.87
N ILE A 9 18.83 -26.58 -24.01
CA ILE A 9 17.61 -26.83 -23.25
C ILE A 9 16.44 -26.64 -24.21
N SER A 10 16.02 -27.71 -24.90
CA SER A 10 14.73 -27.72 -25.59
C SER A 10 13.62 -28.01 -24.58
N GLN A 11 13.14 -26.97 -23.89
CA GLN A 11 11.92 -27.06 -23.11
C GLN A 11 10.75 -26.49 -23.91
N VAL A 12 10.01 -27.40 -24.53
CA VAL A 12 8.71 -27.10 -25.14
C VAL A 12 7.71 -26.89 -24.01
N ASN A 13 7.29 -25.64 -23.80
CA ASN A 13 6.21 -25.32 -22.87
C ASN A 13 4.85 -25.76 -23.47
N ALA A 14 3.94 -26.21 -22.59
CA ALA A 14 2.64 -26.80 -22.94
C ALA A 14 1.68 -25.87 -23.71
N ASP A 15 1.98 -24.57 -23.77
CA ASP A 15 1.18 -23.56 -24.48
C ASP A 15 1.56 -23.40 -25.97
N GLY A 16 2.43 -24.28 -26.49
CA GLY A 16 2.92 -24.23 -27.89
C GLY A 16 3.86 -23.05 -28.20
N ARG A 17 4.18 -22.21 -27.20
CA ARG A 17 5.13 -21.10 -27.33
C ARG A 17 6.51 -21.53 -26.83
N ASN A 18 7.44 -21.68 -27.76
CA ASN A 18 8.82 -22.01 -27.48
C ASN A 18 9.67 -20.73 -27.49
N TRP A 19 10.44 -20.51 -26.42
CA TRP A 19 11.37 -19.38 -26.36
C TRP A 19 12.55 -19.67 -27.28
N ARG A 20 12.90 -18.71 -28.14
CA ARG A 20 14.09 -18.78 -29.00
C ARG A 20 14.93 -17.51 -28.88
N GLU A 21 16.21 -17.64 -29.17
CA GLU A 21 17.12 -16.50 -29.26
C GLU A 21 16.72 -15.58 -30.43
N ILE A 22 16.85 -14.28 -30.22
CA ILE A 22 16.47 -13.24 -31.18
C ILE A 22 17.57 -13.15 -32.24
N ASP A 23 17.22 -13.29 -33.51
CA ASP A 23 18.15 -13.09 -34.63
C ASP A 23 17.99 -11.66 -35.17
N PRO A 24 18.95 -10.75 -34.95
CA PRO A 24 18.84 -9.35 -35.38
C PRO A 24 18.80 -9.16 -36.91
N ALA A 25 19.10 -10.20 -37.71
CA ALA A 25 19.00 -10.16 -39.16
C ALA A 25 17.63 -10.64 -39.69
N ALA A 26 16.94 -11.50 -38.94
CA ALA A 26 15.66 -12.10 -39.35
C ALA A 26 14.45 -11.58 -38.56
N ASP A 27 14.66 -11.14 -37.31
CA ASP A 27 13.62 -10.65 -36.42
C ASP A 27 13.55 -9.13 -36.44
N SER A 28 12.37 -8.61 -36.75
CA SER A 28 12.07 -7.17 -36.67
C SER A 28 11.36 -6.87 -35.35
N GLU A 29 11.64 -5.69 -34.78
CA GLU A 29 10.89 -5.23 -33.61
C GLU A 29 9.39 -5.17 -33.94
N PRO A 30 8.52 -5.77 -33.11
CA PRO A 30 7.09 -5.67 -33.34
C PRO A 30 6.66 -4.20 -33.26
N ALA A 31 5.70 -3.83 -34.10
CA ALA A 31 5.12 -2.48 -34.05
C ALA A 31 4.63 -2.18 -32.63
N PRO A 32 4.85 -0.95 -32.11
CA PRO A 32 4.32 -0.56 -30.82
C PRO A 32 2.82 -0.80 -30.80
N LEU A 33 2.34 -1.54 -29.81
CA LEU A 33 0.89 -1.70 -29.64
C LEU A 33 0.30 -0.33 -29.31
N PRO A 34 -0.61 0.21 -30.14
CA PRO A 34 -1.25 1.46 -29.81
C PRO A 34 -2.13 1.24 -28.57
N PHE A 35 -1.97 2.10 -27.57
CA PHE A 35 -2.90 2.14 -26.44
C PHE A 35 -4.27 2.61 -26.95
N ALA A 36 -5.16 1.67 -27.21
CA ALA A 36 -6.50 1.93 -27.76
C ALA A 36 -7.59 2.00 -26.69
N GLU A 37 -7.24 1.74 -25.43
CA GLU A 37 -8.18 1.85 -24.32
C GLU A 37 -8.50 3.32 -24.02
N PRO A 38 -9.71 3.61 -23.51
CA PRO A 38 -10.07 4.96 -23.12
C PRO A 38 -9.13 5.43 -22.00
N THR A 39 -8.42 6.52 -22.25
CA THR A 39 -7.61 7.22 -21.25
C THR A 39 -8.50 8.15 -20.42
N GLY A 40 -8.10 8.41 -19.16
CA GLY A 40 -8.75 9.37 -18.28
C GLY A 40 -9.78 8.77 -17.33
N GLN A 41 -10.65 9.63 -16.78
CA GLN A 41 -11.62 9.23 -15.77
C GLN A 41 -12.70 8.31 -16.37
N GLN A 42 -12.71 7.06 -15.92
CA GLN A 42 -13.75 6.08 -16.29
C GLN A 42 -14.92 6.07 -15.30
N LEU A 43 -14.88 6.88 -14.24
CA LEU A 43 -15.98 7.00 -13.30
C LEU A 43 -17.21 7.61 -13.98
N PRO A 44 -18.42 7.13 -13.68
CA PRO A 44 -19.65 7.72 -14.18
C PRO A 44 -19.67 9.24 -13.93
N ALA A 45 -20.23 9.99 -14.87
CA ALA A 45 -20.42 11.43 -14.72
C ALA A 45 -21.46 11.69 -13.62
N MET A 46 -21.03 11.69 -12.37
CA MET A 46 -21.87 11.99 -11.21
C MET A 46 -21.93 13.52 -11.07
N SER A 47 -23.14 14.06 -11.06
CA SER A 47 -23.43 15.51 -11.06
C SER A 47 -23.06 16.25 -9.76
N SER A 48 -22.51 15.55 -8.76
CA SER A 48 -22.16 16.07 -7.44
C SER A 48 -21.17 15.12 -6.76
N GLN A 49 -19.87 15.31 -6.96
CA GLN A 49 -18.83 14.59 -6.21
C GLN A 49 -17.98 15.57 -5.43
N THR A 50 -17.94 15.39 -4.12
CA THR A 50 -17.01 16.05 -3.22
C THR A 50 -15.65 15.36 -3.28
N PRO A 51 -14.55 16.01 -2.86
CA PRO A 51 -13.25 15.35 -2.75
C PRO A 51 -13.27 14.08 -1.88
N ALA A 52 -14.14 14.04 -0.87
CA ALA A 52 -14.32 12.87 -0.01
C ALA A 52 -14.88 11.67 -0.79
N ASP A 53 -15.80 11.89 -1.72
CA ASP A 53 -16.40 10.81 -2.52
C ASP A 53 -15.35 10.10 -3.38
N PHE A 54 -14.38 10.85 -3.93
CA PHE A 54 -13.25 10.26 -4.65
C PHE A 54 -12.30 9.50 -3.71
N PHE A 55 -12.09 10.01 -2.49
CA PHE A 55 -11.26 9.31 -1.50
C PHE A 55 -11.86 7.95 -1.11
N HIS A 56 -13.18 7.87 -0.96
CA HIS A 56 -13.89 6.62 -0.66
C HIS A 56 -13.76 5.56 -1.78
N LEU A 57 -13.43 5.96 -3.01
CA LEU A 57 -13.12 5.01 -4.09
C LEU A 57 -11.77 4.33 -3.89
N MET A 58 -10.82 5.00 -3.24
CA MET A 58 -9.50 4.44 -2.94
C MET A 58 -9.49 3.68 -1.62
N PHE A 59 -10.17 4.21 -0.60
CA PHE A 59 -10.31 3.61 0.72
C PHE A 59 -11.72 3.05 0.88
N THR A 60 -11.92 1.85 0.35
CA THR A 60 -13.20 1.14 0.43
C THR A 60 -13.45 0.63 1.85
N ASP A 61 -14.73 0.40 2.19
CA ASP A 61 -15.09 -0.15 3.50
C ASP A 61 -14.41 -1.49 3.79
N ASP A 62 -14.32 -2.38 2.80
CA ASP A 62 -13.64 -3.68 2.94
C ASP A 62 -12.15 -3.52 3.27
N LEU A 63 -11.48 -2.54 2.64
CA LEU A 63 -10.07 -2.25 2.93
C LEU A 63 -9.92 -1.71 4.35
N LEU A 64 -10.81 -0.81 4.77
CA LEU A 64 -10.78 -0.24 6.11
C LEU A 64 -11.02 -1.32 7.18
N ASP A 65 -11.98 -2.21 6.94
CA ASP A 65 -12.27 -3.32 7.84
C ASP A 65 -11.10 -4.28 7.95
N MET A 66 -10.44 -4.59 6.82
CA MET A 66 -9.22 -5.39 6.82
C MET A 66 -8.10 -4.72 7.65
N ILE A 67 -7.87 -3.42 7.47
CA ILE A 67 -6.86 -2.68 8.25
C ILE A 67 -7.18 -2.74 9.75
N ILE A 68 -8.45 -2.56 10.11
CA ILE A 68 -8.91 -2.60 11.51
C ILE A 68 -8.68 -3.99 12.10
N GLU A 69 -9.10 -5.04 11.39
CA GLU A 69 -8.92 -6.43 11.83
C GLU A 69 -7.44 -6.75 12.05
N GLU A 70 -6.58 -6.44 11.07
CA GLU A 70 -5.15 -6.76 11.16
C GLU A 70 -4.43 -5.97 12.24
N THR A 71 -4.77 -4.69 12.41
CA THR A 71 -4.18 -3.87 13.45
C THR A 71 -4.55 -4.37 14.84
N ASN A 72 -5.83 -4.74 15.03
CA ASN A 72 -6.31 -5.26 16.30
C ASN A 72 -5.73 -6.63 16.63
N ARG A 73 -5.70 -7.54 15.65
CA ARG A 73 -5.10 -8.87 15.79
C ARG A 73 -3.61 -8.77 16.14
N TYR A 74 -2.87 -7.91 15.43
CA TYR A 74 -1.45 -7.70 15.72
C TYR A 74 -1.24 -7.14 17.14
N ALA A 75 -2.03 -6.15 17.55
CA ALA A 75 -1.87 -5.55 18.87
C ALA A 75 -2.13 -6.56 19.99
N GLN A 76 -3.14 -7.43 19.87
CA GLN A 76 -3.40 -8.51 20.82
C GLN A 76 -2.21 -9.46 20.91
N ALA A 77 -1.77 -10.02 19.77
CA ALA A 77 -0.63 -10.94 19.74
C ALA A 77 0.64 -10.30 20.32
N ARG A 78 0.86 -9.00 20.06
CA ARG A 78 2.03 -8.28 20.57
C ARG A 78 1.95 -8.06 22.08
N ILE A 79 0.77 -7.75 22.62
CA ILE A 79 0.55 -7.61 24.06
C ILE A 79 0.85 -8.94 24.76
N GLU A 80 0.24 -10.03 24.28
CA GLU A 80 0.45 -11.38 24.82
C GLU A 80 1.94 -11.75 24.84
N THR A 81 2.63 -11.57 23.71
CA THR A 81 4.07 -11.82 23.61
C THR A 81 4.87 -11.00 24.64
N LEU A 82 4.55 -9.71 24.81
CA LEU A 82 5.25 -8.83 25.75
C LEU A 82 4.99 -9.20 27.20
N GLU A 83 3.80 -9.70 27.52
CA GLU A 83 3.44 -10.20 28.85
C GLU A 83 4.21 -11.48 29.18
N GLU A 84 4.25 -12.44 28.25
CA GLU A 84 4.99 -13.70 28.39
C GLU A 84 6.50 -13.47 28.57
N GLU A 85 7.08 -12.53 27.82
CA GLU A 85 8.50 -12.16 27.92
C GLU A 85 8.82 -11.30 29.15
N GLY A 86 7.82 -10.86 29.93
CA GLY A 86 8.01 -9.94 31.05
C GLY A 86 8.49 -8.54 30.63
N GLN A 87 8.32 -8.18 29.35
CA GLN A 87 8.75 -6.91 28.77
C GLN A 87 7.66 -5.84 28.75
N LEU A 88 6.43 -6.19 29.15
CA LEU A 88 5.35 -5.23 29.27
C LEU A 88 5.55 -4.32 30.50
N GLY A 89 6.36 -3.27 30.32
CA GLY A 89 6.64 -2.31 31.39
C GLY A 89 5.40 -1.52 31.83
N PRO A 90 5.35 -0.99 33.06
CA PRO A 90 4.17 -0.33 33.63
C PRO A 90 3.75 0.96 32.89
N ARG A 91 4.70 1.61 32.20
CA ARG A 91 4.45 2.82 31.38
C ARG A 91 4.26 2.52 29.89
N SER A 92 4.20 1.25 29.50
CA SER A 92 3.99 0.86 28.12
C SER A 92 2.65 1.41 27.59
N ARG A 93 2.65 1.90 26.35
CA ARG A 93 1.42 2.33 25.67
C ARG A 93 0.46 1.16 25.46
N PHE A 94 0.99 -0.05 25.34
CA PHE A 94 0.22 -1.28 25.19
C PHE A 94 -0.72 -1.55 26.37
N ASN A 95 -0.38 -1.09 27.59
CA ASN A 95 -1.27 -1.19 28.76
C ASN A 95 -2.57 -0.39 28.62
N LYS A 96 -2.60 0.59 27.71
CA LYS A 96 -3.76 1.44 27.43
C LYS A 96 -4.35 1.16 26.06
N TRP A 97 -3.87 0.12 25.37
CA TRP A 97 -4.37 -0.26 24.07
C TRP A 97 -5.87 -0.56 24.14
N ARG A 98 -6.60 -0.10 23.12
CA ARG A 98 -8.01 -0.40 22.91
C ARG A 98 -8.16 -0.82 21.44
N PRO A 99 -9.10 -1.72 21.14
CA PRO A 99 -9.37 -2.07 19.75
C PRO A 99 -9.68 -0.83 18.92
N LEU A 100 -8.97 -0.68 17.81
CA LEU A 100 -9.16 0.36 16.82
C LEU A 100 -10.59 0.29 16.26
N THR A 101 -11.25 1.44 16.23
CA THR A 101 -12.58 1.60 15.66
C THR A 101 -12.53 2.28 14.29
N ARG A 102 -13.61 2.14 13.51
CA ARG A 102 -13.72 2.77 12.19
C ARG A 102 -13.60 4.29 12.26
N SER A 103 -14.22 4.94 13.24
CA SER A 103 -14.13 6.39 13.43
C SER A 103 -12.71 6.86 13.77
N GLU A 104 -11.96 6.09 14.56
CA GLU A 104 -10.57 6.40 14.88
C GLU A 104 -9.66 6.26 13.65
N LEU A 105 -9.88 5.22 12.83
CA LEU A 105 -9.12 5.05 11.58
C LEU A 105 -9.40 6.19 10.60
N TRP A 106 -10.66 6.60 10.45
CA TRP A 106 -11.02 7.77 9.65
C TRP A 106 -10.35 9.05 10.15
N GLY A 107 -10.36 9.28 11.46
CA GLY A 107 -9.66 10.41 12.07
C GLY A 107 -8.15 10.36 11.82
N PHE A 108 -7.54 9.19 11.93
CA PHE A 108 -6.12 8.99 11.64
C PHE A 108 -5.80 9.32 10.17
N LEU A 109 -6.56 8.79 9.21
CA LEU A 109 -6.37 9.10 7.79
C LEU A 109 -6.55 10.59 7.49
N ALA A 110 -7.54 11.24 8.11
CA ALA A 110 -7.72 12.68 7.97
C ALA A 110 -6.51 13.49 8.48
N ILE A 111 -5.89 13.08 9.59
CA ILE A 111 -4.66 13.69 10.10
C ILE A 111 -3.51 13.50 9.11
N ILE A 112 -3.33 12.29 8.55
CA ILE A 112 -2.28 12.01 7.57
C ILE A 112 -2.48 12.85 6.29
N LEU A 113 -3.71 12.99 5.82
CA LEU A 113 -4.03 13.87 4.69
C LEU A 113 -3.70 15.34 5.02
N ASN A 114 -4.04 15.81 6.22
CA ASN A 114 -3.71 17.17 6.66
C ASN A 114 -2.19 17.40 6.69
N MET A 115 -1.41 16.42 7.17
CA MET A 115 0.07 16.46 7.15
C MET A 115 0.63 16.52 5.73
N GLY A 116 -0.04 15.86 4.77
CA GLY A 116 0.33 15.94 3.35
C GLY A 116 -0.03 17.27 2.67
N ILE A 117 -0.92 18.07 3.26
CA ILE A 117 -1.27 19.41 2.77
C ILE A 117 -0.37 20.46 3.43
N ILE A 118 -0.21 20.36 4.75
CA ILE A 118 0.56 21.30 5.56
C ILE A 118 1.86 20.62 5.97
N HIS A 119 2.96 21.02 5.34
CA HIS A 119 4.27 20.44 5.64
C HIS A 119 4.96 21.20 6.76
N LEU A 120 5.29 20.51 7.85
CA LEU A 120 6.11 20.99 8.96
C LEU A 120 7.52 20.39 8.90
N PRO A 121 8.54 21.07 9.47
CA PRO A 121 9.92 20.62 9.39
C PRO A 121 10.20 19.29 10.11
N ASP A 122 9.36 18.93 11.08
CA ASP A 122 9.50 17.71 11.86
C ASP A 122 8.14 17.13 12.24
N ILE A 123 8.10 15.81 12.45
CA ILE A 123 6.86 15.09 12.79
C ILE A 123 6.32 15.52 14.16
N GLU A 124 7.20 15.90 15.10
CA GLU A 124 6.81 16.30 16.45
C GLU A 124 6.05 17.63 16.45
N SER A 125 6.34 18.51 15.49
CA SER A 125 5.71 19.80 15.32
C SER A 125 4.22 19.69 15.02
N TYR A 126 3.75 18.60 14.40
CA TYR A 126 2.31 18.35 14.22
C TYR A 126 1.57 18.04 15.52
N TRP A 127 2.30 17.67 16.57
CA TRP A 127 1.73 17.30 17.87
C TRP A 127 1.98 18.37 18.94
N LYS A 128 2.54 19.53 18.56
CA LYS A 128 2.76 20.67 19.45
C LYS A 128 1.44 21.41 19.70
N THR A 129 1.14 21.65 20.96
CA THR A 129 -0.05 22.41 21.40
C THR A 129 0.21 23.91 21.52
N SER A 130 1.40 24.38 21.12
CA SER A 130 1.73 25.81 21.18
C SER A 130 0.90 26.59 20.16
N TRP A 131 0.26 27.67 20.62
CA TRP A 131 -0.58 28.56 19.80
C TRP A 131 0.14 29.13 18.56
N VAL A 132 1.48 29.21 18.59
CA VAL A 132 2.31 29.69 17.48
C VAL A 132 2.42 28.66 16.33
N CYS A 133 2.23 27.37 16.62
CA CYS A 133 2.38 26.27 15.65
C CYS A 133 1.06 25.50 15.45
N GLN A 134 -0.08 26.13 15.73
CA GLN A 134 -1.37 25.46 15.64
C GLN A 134 -1.72 25.20 14.18
N VAL A 135 -1.67 23.93 13.79
CA VAL A 135 -2.15 23.45 12.49
C VAL A 135 -3.68 23.43 12.54
N PRO A 136 -4.37 23.93 11.50
CA PRO A 136 -5.83 23.87 11.38
C PRO A 136 -6.41 22.46 11.50
#